data_AF-A0A813DQB7-F1
#
_entry.id   AF-A0A813DQB7-F1
#
_cell.length_a   1.000
_cell.length_b   1.000
_cell.length_c   1.000
_cell.angle_alpha   90.00
_cell.angle_beta   90.00
_cell.angle_gamma   90.00
#
_symmetry.space_group_name_H-M   'P 1'
#
loop_
_entity.id
_entity.type
_entity.pdbx_description
1 polymer ?
#
loop_
_entity_poly.entity_id
_entity_poly.type
_entity_poly.pdbx_seq_one_letter_code
_entity_poly.pdbx_strand_id
1 'polypeptide(L)'
;MGTATDLQQLLRVYWALLLGNMLEWYEFAVYGYLEVYLAKNFFSGSVLATWLGFATTFLARPLGGLFLGLVGDTFGRSASVNISIVGMLVGTVGQG
;
A
#
# COMPACT_ATOMS: atom_id res chain seq x y z
N MET A 1 2.58 -30.03 22.72
CA MET A 1 2.22 -28.60 22.54
C MET A 1 2.83 -28.10 21.23
N GLY A 2 2.04 -28.04 20.15
CA GLY A 2 2.05 -27.05 19.06
C GLY A 2 3.24 -26.76 18.12
N THR A 3 4.50 -27.05 18.44
CA THR A 3 5.65 -26.30 17.86
C THR A 3 5.75 -26.25 16.32
N ALA A 4 5.50 -27.35 15.61
CA ALA A 4 5.62 -27.37 14.15
C ALA A 4 4.51 -26.58 13.43
N THR A 5 3.28 -26.64 13.95
CA THR A 5 2.11 -25.94 13.39
C THR A 5 2.20 -24.44 13.68
N ASP A 6 2.74 -24.05 14.84
CA ASP A 6 2.96 -22.66 15.24
C ASP A 6 4.02 -21.97 14.37
N LEU A 7 5.13 -22.66 14.05
CA LEU A 7 6.15 -22.13 13.15
C LEU A 7 5.61 -21.92 11.73
N GLN A 8 4.83 -22.86 11.22
CA GLN A 8 4.21 -22.72 9.90
C GLN A 8 3.22 -21.54 9.85
N GLN A 9 2.43 -21.33 10.91
CA GLN A 9 1.53 -20.18 11.01
C GLN A 9 2.30 -18.85 11.11
N LEU A 10 3.35 -18.79 11.93
CA LEU A 10 4.20 -17.61 12.06
C LEU A 10 4.85 -17.26 10.72
N LEU A 11 5.44 -18.24 10.04
CA LEU A 11 6.05 -18.04 8.72
C LEU A 11 5.03 -17.52 7.71
N ARG A 12 3.80 -18.05 7.70
CA ARG A 12 2.74 -17.58 6.81
C ARG A 12 2.41 -16.10 7.05
N VAL A 13 2.30 -15.66 8.31
CA VAL A 13 2.04 -14.25 8.65
C VAL A 13 3.22 -13.36 8.29
N TYR A 14 4.45 -13.80 8.59
CA TYR A 14 5.67 -13.08 8.23
C TYR A 14 5.82 -12.89 6.73
N TRP A 15 5.57 -13.94 5.94
CA TRP A 15 5.61 -13.84 4.48
C TRP A 15 4.60 -12.85 3.93
N ALA A 16 3.36 -12.85 4.44
CA ALA A 16 2.35 -11.88 4.05
C ALA A 16 2.79 -10.44 4.39
N LEU A 17 3.41 -10.23 5.56
CA LEU A 17 3.92 -8.92 5.98
C LEU A 17 5.08 -8.45 5.10
N LEU A 18 6.04 -9.34 4.81
CA LEU A 18 7.19 -9.05 3.97
C LEU A 18 6.79 -8.72 2.53
N LEU A 19 5.85 -9.47 1.96
CA LEU A 19 5.34 -9.22 0.62
C LEU A 19 4.63 -7.87 0.53
N GLY A 20 3.81 -7.54 1.54
CA GLY A 20 3.17 -6.22 1.63
C GLY A 20 4.19 -5.09 1.70
N ASN A 21 5.17 -5.19 2.59
CA ASN A 21 6.23 -4.18 2.71
C ASN A 21 7.06 -4.07 1.43
N MET A 22 7.44 -5.19 0.81
CA MET A 22 8.18 -5.18 -0.46
C MET A 22 7.39 -4.51 -1.58
N LEU A 23 6.08 -4.75 -1.65
CA LEU A 23 5.21 -4.11 -2.64
C LEU A 23 5.15 -2.59 -2.45
N GLU A 24 5.01 -2.12 -1.21
CA GLU A 24 5.03 -0.68 -0.90
C GLU A 24 6.35 -0.04 -1.36
N TRP A 25 7.49 -0.65 -1.04
CA TRP A 25 8.81 -0.16 -1.48
C TRP A 25 8.98 -0.21 -3.00
N TYR A 26 8.42 -1.22 -3.65
CA TYR A 26 8.43 -1.35 -5.10
C TYR A 26 7.70 -0.18 -5.76
N GLU A 27 6.51 0.18 -5.28
CA GLU A 27 5.75 1.32 -5.81
C GLU A 27 6.50 2.64 -5.66
N PHE A 28 7.19 2.85 -4.52
CA PHE A 28 7.98 4.08 -4.31
C PHE A 28 9.18 4.15 -5.26
N ALA A 29 9.85 3.02 -5.49
CA ALA A 29 10.97 2.95 -6.42
C ALA A 29 10.52 3.23 -7.86
N VAL A 30 9.40 2.66 -8.29
CA VAL A 30 8.82 2.90 -9.63
C VAL A 30 8.42 4.37 -9.79
N TYR A 31 7.79 4.97 -8.77
CA TYR A 31 7.41 6.38 -8.81
C TYR A 31 8.64 7.29 -8.97
N GLY A 32 9.68 7.06 -8.17
CA GLY A 32 10.93 7.82 -8.26
C GLY A 32 11.65 7.62 -9.60
N TYR A 33 11.62 6.41 -10.15
CA TYR A 33 12.18 6.13 -11.48
C TYR A 33 11.43 6.88 -12.60
N LEU A 34 10.10 6.96 -12.51
CA LEU A 34 9.25 7.61 -13.49
C LEU A 34 9.10 9.12 -13.27
N GLU A 35 9.71 9.67 -12.23
CA GLU A 35 9.50 11.05 -11.80
C GLU A 35 9.70 12.08 -12.92
N VAL A 36 10.76 11.95 -13.73
CA VAL A 36 11.03 12.89 -14.84
C VAL A 36 9.92 12.86 -15.90
N TYR A 37 9.32 11.71 -16.14
CA TYR A 37 8.19 11.57 -17.06
C TYR A 37 6.91 12.13 -16.44
N LEU A 38 6.67 11.85 -15.16
CA LEU A 38 5.52 12.40 -14.43
C LEU A 38 5.58 13.92 -14.36
N ALA A 39 6.76 14.48 -14.08
CA ALA A 39 7.01 15.91 -14.04
C ALA A 39 6.63 16.57 -15.36
N LYS A 40 7.11 16.04 -16.49
CA LYS A 40 6.83 16.59 -17.82
C LYS A 40 5.35 16.52 -18.20
N ASN A 41 4.68 15.40 -17.91
CA ASN A 41 3.31 15.15 -18.38
C ASN A 41 2.23 15.75 -17.45
N PHE A 42 2.46 15.74 -16.14
CA PHE A 42 1.44 16.12 -15.15
C PHE A 42 1.75 17.42 -14.40
N PHE A 43 3.02 17.82 -14.32
CA PHE A 43 3.46 18.95 -13.50
C PHE A 43 4.28 20.00 -14.29
N SER A 44 4.09 20.09 -15.60
CA SER A 44 4.74 21.08 -16.49
C SER A 44 6.26 21.14 -16.36
N GLY A 45 6.90 19.99 -16.06
CA GLY A 45 8.34 19.84 -15.85
C GLY A 45 8.81 20.02 -14.40
N SER A 46 7.91 20.27 -13.45
CA SER A 46 8.26 20.47 -12.03
C SER A 46 8.47 19.14 -11.30
N VAL A 47 9.74 18.79 -11.14
CA VAL A 47 10.27 17.71 -10.27
C VAL A 47 9.76 17.89 -8.83
N LEU A 48 9.80 19.11 -8.29
CA LEU A 48 9.33 19.40 -6.93
C LEU A 48 7.83 19.09 -6.77
N ALA A 49 6.99 19.51 -7.72
CA ALA A 49 5.55 19.24 -7.64
C ALA A 49 5.26 17.73 -7.74
N THR A 50 6.07 16.98 -8.47
CA THR A 50 5.98 15.51 -8.56
C THR A 50 6.28 14.86 -7.21
N TRP A 51 7.37 15.24 -6.54
CA TRP A 51 7.67 14.77 -5.18
C TRP A 51 6.63 15.23 -4.14
N LEU A 52 6.03 16.41 -4.30
CA LEU A 52 4.93 16.84 -3.44
C LEU A 52 3.68 15.97 -3.65
N GLY A 53 3.39 15.59 -4.90
CA GLY A 53 2.38 14.58 -5.21
C GLY A 53 2.65 13.27 -4.46
N PHE A 54 3.88 12.77 -4.53
CA PHE A 54 4.30 11.60 -3.74
C PHE A 54 4.14 11.79 -2.23
N ALA A 55 4.49 12.96 -1.71
CA ALA A 55 4.37 13.28 -0.29
C ALA A 55 2.93 13.16 0.23
N THR A 56 1.91 13.44 -0.61
CA THR A 56 0.51 13.27 -0.21
C THR A 56 0.15 11.82 0.12
N THR A 57 0.83 10.83 -0.47
CA THR A 57 0.62 9.40 -0.14
C THR A 57 1.00 9.07 1.30
N PHE A 58 1.95 9.80 1.90
CA PHE A 58 2.30 9.63 3.30
C PHE A 58 1.21 10.14 4.24
N LEU A 59 0.36 11.07 3.80
CA LEU A 59 -0.83 11.48 4.54
C LEU A 59 -1.96 10.44 4.40
N ALA A 60 -2.06 9.81 3.24
CA ALA A 60 -3.02 8.75 2.98
C ALA A 60 -2.76 7.50 3.84
N ARG A 61 -1.49 7.18 4.18
CA ARG A 61 -1.15 6.00 5.00
C ARG A 61 -1.75 6.01 6.42
N PRO A 62 -1.57 7.07 7.24
CA PRO A 62 -2.25 7.16 8.54
C PRO A 62 -3.77 7.06 8.43
N LEU A 63 -4.37 7.73 7.43
CA LEU A 63 -5.81 7.71 7.22
C LEU A 63 -6.31 6.31 6.85
N GLY A 64 -5.62 5.63 5.93
CA GLY A 64 -5.91 4.25 5.56
C GLY A 64 -5.73 3.28 6.72
N GLY A 65 -4.65 3.42 7.49
CA GLY A 65 -4.39 2.60 8.67
C GLY A 65 -5.42 2.78 9.78
N LEU A 66 -5.85 4.01 10.04
CA LEU A 66 -6.94 4.29 10.98
C LEU A 66 -8.27 3.69 10.50
N PHE A 67 -8.63 3.90 9.23
CA PHE A 67 -9.89 3.40 8.68
C PHE A 67 -9.92 1.86 8.64
N LEU A 68 -8.91 1.24 8.03
CA LEU A 68 -8.81 -0.22 7.93
C LEU A 68 -8.55 -0.90 9.28
N GLY A 69 -7.91 -0.20 10.22
CA GLY A 69 -7.74 -0.63 11.61
C GLY A 69 -9.09 -0.68 12.33
N LEU A 70 -9.85 0.42 12.31
CA LEU A 70 -11.20 0.47 12.88
C LEU A 70 -12.12 -0.58 12.27
N VAL A 71 -12.09 -0.76 10.95
CA VAL A 71 -12.86 -1.79 10.25
C VAL A 71 -12.41 -3.20 10.65
N GLY A 72 -11.10 -3.41 10.81
CA GLY A 72 -10.55 -4.68 11.28
C GLY A 72 -10.97 -5.02 12.71
N ASP A 73 -11.04 -4.01 13.58
CA ASP A 73 -11.43 -4.16 14.99
C ASP A 73 -12.94 -4.35 15.17
N THR A 74 -13.76 -3.75 14.31
CA THR A 74 -15.24 -3.81 14.41
C THR A 74 -15.88 -4.93 13.60
N PHE A 75 -15.40 -5.19 12.38
CA PHE A 75 -15.98 -6.18 11.45
C PHE A 75 -15.09 -7.42 11.26
N GLY A 76 -13.94 -7.46 11.92
CA GLY A 76 -13.00 -8.57 11.89
C GLY A 76 -11.91 -8.44 10.81
N ARG A 77 -10.76 -9.06 11.07
CA ARG A 77 -9.53 -8.95 10.26
C ARG A 77 -9.73 -9.34 8.78
N SER A 78 -10.61 -10.29 8.48
CA SER A 78 -10.88 -10.71 7.10
C SER A 78 -11.61 -9.64 6.28
N ALA A 79 -12.46 -8.83 6.91
CA ALA A 79 -13.18 -7.76 6.22
C ALA A 79 -12.22 -6.63 5.80
N SER A 80 -11.32 -6.24 6.70
CA SER A 80 -10.29 -5.23 6.44
C SER A 80 -9.37 -5.63 5.27
N VAL A 81 -8.95 -6.90 5.21
CA VAL A 81 -8.13 -7.42 4.09
C VAL A 81 -8.89 -7.38 2.76
N ASN A 82 -10.15 -7.83 2.74
CA ASN A 82 -10.95 -7.83 1.51
C ASN A 82 -11.23 -6.40 1.01
N ILE A 83 -11.53 -5.46 1.91
CA ILE A 83 -11.77 -4.06 1.57
C ILE A 83 -10.50 -3.43 0.99
N SER A 84 -9.33 -3.72 1.56
CA SER A 84 -8.05 -3.26 1.02
C SER A 84 -7.82 -3.75 -0.41
N ILE A 85 -8.05 -5.05 -0.68
CA ILE A 85 -7.88 -5.64 -2.02
C ILE A 85 -8.86 -5.00 -3.02
N VAL A 86 -10.14 -4.88 -2.67
CA VAL A 86 -11.14 -4.24 -3.54
C VAL A 86 -10.80 -2.77 -3.78
N GLY A 87 -10.34 -2.05 -2.75
CA GLY A 87 -9.91 -0.66 -2.86
C GLY A 87 -8.75 -0.49 -3.84
N MET A 88 -7.73 -1.35 -3.77
CA MET A 88 -6.62 -1.36 -4.72
C MET A 88 -7.11 -1.61 -6.15
N LEU A 89 -7.98 -2.61 -6.36
CA LEU A 89 -8.54 -2.93 -7.68
C LEU A 89 -9.31 -1.74 -8.28
N VAL A 90 -10.17 -1.10 -7.50
CA VAL A 90 -10.92 0.08 -7.94
C VAL A 90 -9.98 1.22 -8.29
N GLY A 91 -8.92 1.44 -7.50
CA GLY A 91 -7.89 2.43 -7.79
C GLY A 91 -7.19 2.19 -9.13
N THR A 92 -6.77 0.95 -9.40
CA THR A 92 -6.10 0.59 -10.67
C THR A 92 -7.05 0.71 -11.86
N VAL A 93 -8.29 0.21 -11.74
CA VAL A 93 -9.28 0.31 -12.82
C VAL A 93 -9.65 1.77 -13.09
N GLY A 94 -9.72 2.62 -12.07
CA GLY A 94 -10.02 4.03 -12.24
C GLY A 94 -8.87 4.87 -12.83
N GLN A 95 -7.64 4.35 -12.87
CA GLN A 95 -6.49 5.00 -13.52
C GLN A 95 -6.42 4.74 -15.04
N GLY A 96 -7.15 3.74 -15.55
CA GLY A 96 -7.24 3.39 -16.98
C GLY A 96 -8.53 3.90 -17.62
#